data_AF-A0A2N5AEM8-F1
#
_entry.id   AF-A0A2N5AEM8-F1
#
_cell.length_a   1.000
_cell.length_b   1.000
_cell.length_c   1.000
_cell.angle_alpha   90.00
_cell.angle_beta   90.00
_cell.angle_gamma   90.00
#
_symmetry.space_group_name_H-M   'P 1'
#
loop_
_entity.id
_entity.type
_entity.pdbx_description
1 polymer ?
#
loop_
_entity_poly.entity_id
_entity_poly.type
_entity_poly.pdbx_seq_one_letter_code
_entity_poly.pdbx_strand_id
1 'polypeptide(L)' 'MTLVYIALGSNLASPLEQVQAAIRALGDIPHSRVVNVSSFYRTPP' A
#
# COMPACT_ATOMS: atom_id res chain seq x y z
N MET A 1 -0.87 -18.66 -9.59
CA MET A 1 -0.91 -17.21 -9.28
C MET A 1 -2.30 -16.89 -8.78
N THR A 2 -2.40 -16.19 -7.65
CA THR A 2 -3.67 -15.80 -7.03
C THR A 2 -3.70 -14.29 -6.94
N LEU A 3 -4.80 -13.67 -7.38
CA LEU A 3 -4.98 -12.24 -7.23
C LEU A 3 -5.40 -11.92 -5.79
N VAL A 4 -4.73 -10.96 -5.17
CA VAL A 4 -4.99 -10.53 -3.79
C VAL A 4 -5.17 -9.01 -3.78
N TYR A 5 -6.08 -8.54 -2.94
CA TYR A 5 -6.31 -7.12 -2.68
C TYR A 5 -5.90 -6.79 -1.24
N ILE A 6 -5.16 -5.71 -1.05
CA ILE A 6 -4.64 -5.28 0.26
C ILE A 6 -5.09 -3.85 0.51
N ALA A 7 -5.71 -3.60 1.66
CA ALA A 7 -6.03 -2.26 2.13
C ALA A 7 -4.82 -1.66 2.87
N LEU A 8 -4.50 -0.40 2.59
CA LEU A 8 -3.48 0.37 3.29
C LEU A 8 -4.11 1.64 3.87
N GLY A 9 -3.73 1.98 5.11
CA GLY A 9 -4.20 3.18 5.79
C GLY A 9 -3.14 3.69 6.76
N SER A 10 -3.06 5.03 6.89
CA SER A 10 -2.21 5.69 7.87
C SER A 10 -2.86 7.02 8.30
N ASN A 11 -2.76 7.34 9.58
CA ASN A 11 -3.26 8.58 10.18
C ASN A 11 -2.25 9.25 11.12
N LEU A 12 -0.99 8.78 11.16
CA LEU A 12 0.06 9.30 12.03
C LEU A 12 1.27 9.79 11.23
N ALA A 13 2.06 10.67 11.83
CA ALA A 13 3.31 11.22 11.28
C ALA A 13 3.16 11.74 9.84
N SER A 14 3.77 11.05 8.87
CA SER A 14 3.69 11.35 7.44
C SER A 14 2.91 10.26 6.70
N PRO A 15 1.55 10.31 6.65
CA PRO A 15 0.75 9.22 6.09
C PRO A 15 1.08 8.85 4.65
N LEU A 16 1.35 9.85 3.80
CA LEU A 16 1.70 9.61 2.40
C LEU A 16 3.03 8.86 2.27
N GLU A 17 4.05 9.25 3.04
CA GLU A 17 5.35 8.58 3.05
C GLU A 17 5.23 7.14 3.55
N GLN A 18 4.44 6.92 4.59
CA GLN A 18 4.20 5.59 5.15
C GLN A 18 3.50 4.66 4.14
N VAL A 19 2.45 5.13 3.48
CA VAL A 19 1.75 4.33 2.46
C VAL A 19 2.67 4.03 1.27
N GLN A 20 3.47 5.00 0.82
CA GLN A 20 4.47 4.78 -0.23
C GLN A 20 5.54 3.77 0.19
N ALA A 21 6.00 3.81 1.45
CA ALA A 21 6.95 2.84 1.99
C ALA A 21 6.35 1.43 2.06
N ALA A 22 5.08 1.32 2.48
CA ALA A 22 4.37 0.04 2.49
C ALA A 22 4.23 -0.56 1.09
N ILE A 23 3.89 0.26 0.07
CA ILE A 23 3.82 -0.21 -1.33
C ILE A 23 5.18 -0.74 -1.81
N ARG A 24 6.29 -0.06 -1.48
CA ARG A 24 7.64 -0.55 -1.80
C ARG A 24 7.93 -1.90 -1.12
N ALA A 25 7.66 -2.00 0.18
CA ALA A 25 7.86 -3.24 0.93
C ALA A 25 6.99 -4.40 0.41
N LEU A 26 5.76 -4.13 -0.05
CA LEU A 26 4.92 -5.13 -0.71
C LEU A 26 5.55 -5.62 -2.03
N GLY A 27 6.27 -4.75 -2.74
CA GLY A 27 7.04 -5.10 -3.94
C GLY A 27 8.23 -6.03 -3.66
N ASP A 28 8.77 -6.00 -2.43
CA ASP A 28 9.91 -6.82 -2.02
C ASP A 28 9.50 -8.23 -1.51
N ILE A 29 8.19 -8.53 -1.43
CA ILE A 29 7.70 -9.84 -0.99
C ILE A 29 8.08 -10.92 -2.03
N PRO A 30 8.80 -11.99 -1.63
CA PRO A 30 9.15 -13.07 -2.54
C PRO A 30 7.93 -13.72 -3.21
N HIS A 31 8.12 -14.15 -4.46
CA HIS A 31 7.07 -14.81 -5.27
C HIS A 31 5.78 -13.99 -5.44
N SER A 32 5.86 -12.68 -5.21
CA SER A 32 4.75 -11.74 -5.34
C SER A 32 5.15 -10.59 -6.24
N ARG A 33 4.15 -9.86 -6.74
CA ARG A 33 4.37 -8.60 -7.47
C ARG A 33 3.19 -7.66 -7.26
N VAL A 34 3.48 -6.38 -7.06
CA VAL A 34 2.45 -5.34 -7.10
C VAL A 34 2.09 -5.10 -8.56
N VAL A 35 0.83 -5.37 -8.92
CA VAL A 35 0.35 -5.24 -10.32
C VAL A 35 -0.39 -3.93 -10.57
N ASN A 36 -0.93 -3.30 -9.53
CA ASN A 36 -1.62 -2.01 -9.61
C ASN A 36 -1.68 -1.36 -8.22
N VAL A 37 -1.81 -0.03 -8.18
CA VAL A 37 -1.97 0.77 -6.96
C VAL A 37 -3.08 1.80 -7.24
N SER A 38 -4.10 1.86 -6.38
CA SER A 38 -5.15 2.89 -6.51
C SER A 38 -4.62 4.28 -6.18
N SER A 39 -5.39 5.31 -6.54
CA SER A 39 -5.15 6.67 -6.02
C SER A 39 -5.16 6.69 -4.49
N PHE A 40 -4.47 7.67 -3.90
CA PHE A 40 -4.52 7.91 -2.46
C PHE A 40 -5.75 8.73 -2.10
N TYR A 41 -6.44 8.32 -1.04
CA TYR A 41 -7.63 8.99 -0.55
C TYR A 41 -7.41 9.44 0.90
N ARG A 42 -7.93 10.62 1.22
CA ARG A 42 -8.02 11.10 2.61
C ARG A 42 -9.45 10.84 3.09
N THR A 43 -9.59 10.09 4.17
CA THR A 43 -10.90 9.73 4.76
C THR A 43 -11.05 10.33 6.15
N PRO A 44 -12.28 10.64 6.61
CA PRO A 44 -12.52 10.84 8.03
C PRO A 44 -12.19 9.56 8.81
N PRO A 45 -11.72 9.68 10.07
CA PRO A 45 -11.50 8.54 10.94
C PRO A 45 -12.82 7.88 11.39
#